data_AF-A0A3M2DLH6-F1
#
_entry.id   AF-A0A3M2DLH6-F1
#
_cell.length_a   1.000
_cell.length_b   1.000
_cell.length_c   1.000
_cell.angle_alpha   90.00
_cell.angle_beta   90.00
_cell.angle_gamma   90.00
#
_symmetry.space_group_name_H-M   'P 1'
#
loop_
_entity.id
_entity.type
_entity.pdbx_description
1 polymer ?
#
loop_
_entity_poly.entity_id
_entity_poly.type
_entity_poly.pdbx_seq_one_letter_code
_entity_poly.pdbx_strand_id
1 'polypeptide(L)'
;MIGVHLWVPAVFVLVSALVAAVHARRRRFAAEPAGATPVDYLVHAINDDRCTGCETCVSACPTKVLELIDHKSRVVRFEDCVQCEACARVCPTQALVMHKLDETPPPIRLPAIDANFETPVPGQYLIGEVAGKPLVKNAANLGRFVVEHMRANGLRAGAGGAGSVDVAIVGSGPAGLSAALSCIHSGYSYVLIEKEQVVASTVMRYPKGKPSMAEPADCDNVSLLPVFDATKEELVAAWTRVLDGAGVRVSCGEAVEAITRRDDGGFDVRTNVAAYRAQRVVIATGTRGKPRTLGIPGENLPQVHSRLDDPAEFASRDALVVGGGDSALEAAVALAGAGARVTLAYRGRALSRAQKANRAAVDREVAAGRIDRLPAGLAIVADRRAPARFEVERMGRRRDARGVRAVDPSVRPAAGVEWLGIG
;
A
#
# COMPACT_ATOMS: atom_id res chain seq x y z
N MET A 1 -22.56 -42.20 85.77
CA MET A 1 -21.73 -40.99 85.95
C MET A 1 -20.55 -41.06 85.00
N ILE A 2 -20.39 -40.03 84.15
CA ILE A 2 -19.16 -39.63 83.43
C ILE A 2 -18.72 -40.60 82.31
N GLY A 3 -18.58 -40.26 81.04
CA GLY A 3 -18.70 -38.99 80.34
C GLY A 3 -18.48 -39.25 78.83
N VAL A 4 -19.54 -39.18 78.04
CA VAL A 4 -19.51 -39.33 76.56
C VAL A 4 -19.83 -38.01 75.86
N HIS A 5 -19.87 -36.89 76.59
CA HIS A 5 -20.34 -35.60 76.07
C HIS A 5 -19.25 -34.57 75.72
N LEU A 6 -17.95 -34.92 75.73
CA LEU A 6 -16.89 -33.92 75.51
C LEU A 6 -16.21 -33.94 74.13
N TRP A 7 -16.47 -34.92 73.26
CA TRP A 7 -15.74 -35.01 71.98
C TRP A 7 -16.45 -34.42 70.76
N VAL A 8 -17.79 -34.32 70.78
CA VAL A 8 -18.56 -33.77 69.64
C VAL A 8 -18.33 -32.26 69.44
N PRO A 9 -18.26 -31.40 70.48
CA PRO A 9 -18.06 -29.97 70.29
C PRO A 9 -16.66 -29.65 69.74
N ALA A 10 -15.62 -30.36 70.21
CA ALA A 10 -14.24 -30.10 69.85
C ALA A 10 -13.95 -30.40 68.37
N VAL A 11 -14.49 -31.50 67.83
CA VAL A 11 -14.36 -31.86 66.41
C VAL A 11 -15.10 -30.85 65.52
N PHE A 12 -16.29 -30.40 65.93
CA PHE A 12 -17.06 -29.40 65.18
C PHE A 12 -16.37 -28.04 65.13
N VAL A 13 -15.74 -27.62 66.24
CA VAL A 13 -14.94 -26.38 66.30
C VAL A 13 -13.69 -26.48 65.43
N LEU A 14 -12.99 -27.61 65.43
CA LEU A 14 -11.80 -27.83 64.61
C LEU A 14 -12.13 -27.84 63.10
N VAL A 15 -13.20 -28.52 62.70
CA VAL A 15 -13.64 -28.55 61.29
C VAL A 15 -14.11 -27.16 60.84
N SER A 16 -14.86 -26.44 61.68
CA SER A 16 -15.31 -25.08 61.38
C SER A 16 -14.14 -24.10 61.27
N ALA A 17 -13.13 -24.21 62.14
CA ALA A 17 -11.91 -23.41 62.06
C ALA A 17 -11.09 -23.73 60.81
N LEU A 18 -11.00 -25.00 60.41
CA LEU A 18 -10.31 -25.42 59.19
C LEU A 18 -11.02 -24.90 57.93
N VAL A 19 -12.35 -25.02 57.88
CA VAL A 19 -13.18 -24.52 56.78
C VAL A 19 -13.11 -23.00 56.69
N ALA A 20 -13.14 -22.29 57.82
CA ALA A 20 -12.96 -20.84 57.88
C ALA A 20 -11.55 -20.42 57.41
N ALA A 21 -10.50 -21.16 57.80
CA ALA A 21 -9.13 -20.92 57.35
C ALA A 21 -8.97 -21.16 55.85
N VAL A 22 -9.57 -22.22 55.30
CA VAL A 22 -9.56 -22.50 53.86
C VAL A 22 -10.34 -21.44 53.08
N HIS A 23 -11.50 -20.99 53.57
CA HIS A 23 -12.25 -19.91 52.94
C HIS A 23 -11.53 -18.56 53.04
N ALA A 24 -10.89 -18.25 54.17
CA ALA A 24 -10.07 -17.06 54.31
C ALA A 24 -8.84 -17.09 53.39
N ARG A 25 -8.22 -18.27 53.20
CA ARG A 25 -7.10 -18.46 52.28
C ARG A 25 -7.56 -18.32 50.82
N ARG A 26 -8.71 -18.91 50.45
CA ARG A 26 -9.33 -18.70 49.12
C ARG A 26 -9.69 -17.25 48.86
N ARG A 27 -10.25 -16.53 49.84
CA ARG A 27 -10.53 -15.08 49.73
C ARG A 27 -9.27 -14.23 49.59
N ARG A 28 -8.16 -14.63 50.22
CA ARG A 28 -6.86 -13.96 50.03
C ARG A 28 -6.25 -14.18 48.66
N PHE A 29 -6.51 -15.33 48.01
CA PHE A 29 -6.05 -15.60 46.64
C PHE A 29 -7.02 -15.09 45.56
N ALA A 30 -8.32 -14.96 45.87
CA ALA A 30 -9.34 -14.44 44.96
C ALA A 30 -9.52 -12.92 45.03
N ALA A 31 -8.86 -12.26 45.99
CA ALA A 31 -8.77 -10.81 45.98
C ALA A 31 -7.76 -10.40 44.91
N GLU A 32 -8.27 -10.04 43.72
CA GLU A 32 -7.49 -9.24 42.76
C GLU A 32 -6.92 -8.03 43.49
N PRO A 33 -5.65 -7.65 43.24
CA PRO A 33 -5.06 -6.49 43.88
C PRO A 33 -5.88 -5.25 43.51
N ALA A 34 -6.63 -4.74 44.49
CA ALA A 34 -7.32 -3.47 44.38
C ALA A 34 -6.28 -2.38 44.14
N GLY A 35 -6.25 -1.86 42.91
CA GLY A 35 -5.27 -0.87 42.47
C GLY A 35 -4.42 -1.25 41.25
N ALA A 36 -4.76 -2.32 40.52
CA ALA A 36 -4.19 -2.51 39.19
C ALA A 36 -4.67 -1.36 38.27
N THR A 37 -3.81 -0.35 38.09
CA THR A 37 -4.00 0.66 37.04
C THR A 37 -4.11 -0.07 35.71
N PRO A 38 -5.13 0.20 34.87
CA PRO A 38 -5.21 -0.38 33.55
C PRO A 38 -3.90 -0.09 32.82
N VAL A 39 -3.18 -1.15 32.46
CA VAL A 39 -2.00 -1.01 31.62
C VAL A 39 -2.54 -0.80 30.22
N ASP A 40 -2.26 0.38 29.63
CA ASP A 40 -2.64 0.71 28.26
C ASP A 40 -1.86 -0.20 27.29
N TYR A 41 -2.34 -1.42 27.07
CA TYR A 41 -1.75 -2.35 26.11
C TYR A 41 -2.08 -1.92 24.69
N LEU A 42 -1.05 -1.76 23.86
CA LEU A 42 -1.21 -1.67 22.42
C LEU A 42 -1.39 -3.06 21.82
N VAL A 43 -2.53 -3.28 21.17
CA VAL A 43 -2.82 -4.48 20.36
C VAL A 43 -2.68 -4.19 18.88
N HIS A 44 -2.50 -5.23 18.08
CA HIS A 44 -2.39 -5.12 16.63
C HIS A 44 -3.76 -5.37 15.99
N ALA A 45 -4.17 -4.50 15.08
CA ALA A 45 -5.28 -4.76 14.16
C ALA A 45 -4.73 -4.89 12.75
N ILE A 46 -5.04 -6.00 12.08
CA ILE A 46 -4.57 -6.31 10.73
C ILE A 46 -5.78 -6.42 9.80
N ASN A 47 -5.80 -5.56 8.78
CA ASN A 47 -6.79 -5.55 7.72
C ASN A 47 -6.30 -6.43 6.56
N ASP A 48 -6.94 -7.58 6.36
CA ASP A 48 -6.53 -8.57 5.37
C ASP A 48 -6.69 -8.10 3.93
N ASP A 49 -7.67 -7.24 3.67
CA ASP A 49 -7.90 -6.67 2.34
C ASP A 49 -6.76 -5.78 1.86
N ARG A 50 -6.08 -5.11 2.80
CA ARG A 50 -4.93 -4.25 2.53
C ARG A 50 -3.61 -4.96 2.75
N CYS A 51 -3.60 -6.06 3.49
CA CYS A 51 -2.38 -6.82 3.75
C CYS A 51 -1.94 -7.50 2.45
N THR A 52 -0.81 -7.06 1.91
CA THR A 52 -0.24 -7.59 0.68
C THR A 52 0.71 -8.77 0.91
N GLY A 53 0.83 -9.26 2.15
CA GLY A 53 1.78 -10.33 2.46
C GLY A 53 3.26 -9.92 2.34
N CYS A 54 3.58 -8.62 2.32
CA CYS A 54 4.94 -8.16 2.06
C CYS A 54 5.98 -8.50 3.16
N GLU A 55 5.61 -9.12 4.28
CA GLU A 55 6.50 -9.47 5.40
C GLU A 55 7.25 -8.31 6.07
N THR A 56 7.02 -7.05 5.68
CA THR A 56 7.76 -5.92 6.23
C THR A 56 7.59 -5.83 7.76
N CYS A 57 6.38 -6.05 8.24
CA CYS A 57 6.05 -6.08 9.67
C CYS A 57 6.69 -7.26 10.42
N VAL A 58 6.71 -8.46 9.81
CA VAL A 58 7.40 -9.67 10.33
C VAL A 58 8.90 -9.40 10.47
N SER A 59 9.50 -8.81 9.43
CA SER A 59 10.91 -8.43 9.42
C SER A 59 11.25 -7.39 10.48
N ALA A 60 10.41 -6.36 10.61
CA ALA A 60 10.66 -5.23 11.50
C ALA A 60 10.39 -5.54 12.97
N CYS A 61 9.69 -6.64 13.29
CA CYS A 61 9.43 -7.03 14.66
C CYS A 61 10.73 -7.50 15.36
N PRO A 62 11.21 -6.79 16.41
CA PRO A 62 12.43 -7.18 17.11
C PRO A 62 12.25 -8.45 17.94
N THR A 63 11.05 -8.69 18.48
CA THR A 63 10.70 -9.87 19.29
C THR A 63 9.96 -10.96 18.51
N LYS A 64 9.86 -10.82 17.18
CA LYS A 64 9.31 -11.83 16.26
C LYS A 64 7.88 -12.31 16.60
N VAL A 65 7.01 -11.39 17.04
CA VAL A 65 5.61 -11.71 17.38
C VAL A 65 4.69 -11.94 16.18
N LEU A 66 5.16 -11.63 14.97
CA LEU A 66 4.39 -11.67 13.73
C LEU A 66 4.95 -12.75 12.80
N GLU A 67 4.06 -13.46 12.12
CA GLU A 67 4.36 -14.41 11.04
C GLU A 67 3.43 -14.18 9.84
N LEU A 68 3.74 -14.80 8.70
CA LEU A 68 2.77 -14.96 7.62
C LEU A 68 2.06 -16.29 7.76
N ILE A 69 0.74 -16.23 7.84
CA ILE A 69 -0.15 -17.38 7.74
C ILE A 69 -1.10 -17.05 6.59
N ASP A 70 -1.20 -17.94 5.60
CA ASP A 70 -2.00 -17.74 4.38
C ASP A 70 -1.68 -16.41 3.67
N HIS A 71 -0.39 -16.09 3.54
CA HIS A 71 0.08 -14.84 2.91
C HIS A 71 -0.40 -13.54 3.60
N LYS A 72 -0.98 -13.64 4.80
CA LYS A 72 -1.39 -12.49 5.63
C LYS A 72 -0.58 -12.45 6.90
N SER A 73 -0.30 -11.23 7.37
CA SER A 73 0.38 -11.07 8.65
C SER A 73 -0.56 -11.45 9.79
N ARG A 74 -0.04 -12.22 10.75
CA ARG A 74 -0.74 -12.62 11.98
C ARG A 74 0.16 -12.40 13.17
N VAL A 75 -0.43 -11.99 14.30
CA VAL A 75 0.25 -11.99 15.59
C VAL A 75 0.15 -13.41 16.16
N VAL A 76 1.29 -14.08 16.28
CA VAL A 76 1.37 -15.48 16.77
C VAL A 76 1.91 -15.57 18.20
N ARG A 77 2.61 -14.54 18.68
CA ARG A 77 3.22 -14.50 20.03
C ARG A 77 3.04 -13.13 20.68
N PHE A 78 1.80 -12.75 20.97
CA PHE A 78 1.49 -11.41 21.49
C PHE A 78 2.20 -11.11 22.83
N GLU A 79 2.37 -12.13 23.68
CA GLU A 79 3.07 -12.04 24.98
C GLU A 79 4.52 -11.55 24.89
N ASP A 80 5.19 -11.78 23.76
CA ASP A 80 6.55 -11.29 23.49
C ASP A 80 6.57 -9.83 22.97
N CYS A 81 5.40 -9.18 22.84
CA CYS A 81 5.31 -7.85 22.24
C CYS A 81 5.80 -6.76 23.20
N VAL A 82 6.84 -6.04 22.77
CA VAL A 82 7.39 -4.89 23.50
C VAL A 82 6.72 -3.55 23.13
N GLN A 83 5.60 -3.58 22.42
CA GLN A 83 4.77 -2.41 22.09
C GLN A 83 5.52 -1.26 21.38
N CYS A 84 6.60 -1.58 20.65
CA CYS A 84 7.46 -0.58 20.02
C CYS A 84 6.87 0.07 18.75
N GLU A 85 5.72 -0.40 18.27
CA GLU A 85 5.02 0.03 17.04
C GLU A 85 5.84 -0.07 15.74
N ALA A 86 6.95 -0.81 15.74
CA ALA A 86 7.81 -0.95 14.56
C ALA A 86 7.04 -1.53 13.37
N CYS A 87 6.23 -2.58 13.61
CA CYS A 87 5.39 -3.23 12.62
C CYS A 87 4.36 -2.27 11.97
N ALA A 88 3.68 -1.44 12.77
CA ALA A 88 2.70 -0.47 12.28
C ALA A 88 3.36 0.63 11.44
N ARG A 89 4.51 1.17 11.88
CA ARG A 89 5.24 2.23 11.17
C ARG A 89 5.82 1.83 9.81
N VAL A 90 6.08 0.53 9.64
CA VAL A 90 6.65 0.00 8.40
C VAL A 90 5.61 -0.53 7.42
N CYS A 91 4.34 -0.69 7.84
CA CYS A 91 3.30 -1.22 6.97
C CYS A 91 3.01 -0.25 5.80
N PRO A 92 3.37 -0.60 4.55
CA PRO A 92 3.28 0.32 3.43
C PRO A 92 1.83 0.63 3.03
N THR A 93 0.94 -0.34 3.24
CA THR A 93 -0.49 -0.20 2.94
C THR A 93 -1.31 0.23 4.15
N GLN A 94 -0.69 0.45 5.32
CA GLN A 94 -1.40 0.70 6.58
C GLN A 94 -2.40 -0.42 6.94
N ALA A 95 -2.19 -1.64 6.44
CA ALA A 95 -2.97 -2.81 6.78
C ALA A 95 -2.82 -3.20 8.26
N LEU A 96 -1.64 -2.98 8.84
CA LEU A 96 -1.38 -3.23 10.27
C LEU A 96 -1.29 -1.90 11.00
N VAL A 97 -2.15 -1.72 11.99
CA VAL A 97 -2.12 -0.61 12.95
C VAL A 97 -1.99 -1.15 14.37
N MET A 98 -1.47 -0.34 15.29
CA MET A 98 -1.52 -0.62 16.72
C MET A 98 -2.40 0.40 17.41
N HIS A 99 -3.23 -0.06 18.35
CA HIS A 99 -4.18 0.77 19.09
C HIS A 99 -4.32 0.24 20.51
N LYS A 100 -4.84 1.04 21.45
CA LYS A 100 -5.08 0.55 22.80
C LYS A 100 -6.15 -0.55 22.78
N LEU A 101 -5.99 -1.57 23.63
CA LEU A 101 -6.88 -2.73 23.71
C LEU A 101 -8.37 -2.35 23.78
N ASP A 102 -8.68 -1.30 24.54
CA ASP A 102 -10.06 -0.83 24.76
C ASP A 102 -10.52 0.25 23.76
N GLU A 103 -9.64 0.67 22.85
CA GLU A 103 -9.95 1.65 21.80
C GLU A 103 -10.27 0.93 20.49
N THR A 104 -11.06 1.60 19.63
CA THR A 104 -11.22 1.13 18.26
C THR A 104 -9.93 1.39 17.47
N PRO A 105 -9.50 0.48 16.59
CA PRO A 105 -8.33 0.72 15.75
C PRO A 105 -8.51 2.01 14.96
N PRO A 106 -7.46 2.84 14.81
CA PRO A 106 -7.56 4.09 14.10
C PRO A 106 -8.09 3.83 12.69
N PRO A 107 -9.19 4.50 12.28
CA PRO A 107 -9.84 4.19 11.02
C PRO A 107 -8.88 4.51 9.88
N ILE A 108 -8.74 3.55 8.97
CA ILE A 108 -8.09 3.81 7.69
C ILE A 108 -8.97 4.81 6.95
N ARG A 109 -8.45 6.00 6.67
CA ARG A 109 -9.18 7.03 5.92
C ARG A 109 -9.30 6.62 4.46
N LEU A 110 -10.39 5.94 4.16
CA LEU A 110 -10.88 5.72 2.80
C LEU A 110 -12.01 6.72 2.51
N PRO A 111 -12.25 7.05 1.23
CA PRO A 111 -13.51 7.66 0.84
C PRO A 111 -14.67 6.80 1.37
N ALA A 112 -15.76 7.45 1.78
CA ALA A 112 -16.96 6.73 2.18
C ALA A 112 -17.44 5.87 1.00
N ILE A 113 -17.56 4.57 1.23
CA ILE A 113 -18.11 3.58 0.31
C ILE A 113 -18.88 2.53 1.11
N ASP A 114 -19.90 1.95 0.51
CA ASP A 114 -20.65 0.83 1.07
C ASP A 114 -19.99 -0.52 0.74
N ALA A 115 -20.65 -1.62 1.14
CA ALA A 115 -20.18 -2.98 0.85
C ALA A 115 -20.16 -3.33 -0.65
N ASN A 116 -20.87 -2.56 -1.48
CA ASN A 116 -20.93 -2.70 -2.93
C ASN A 116 -19.98 -1.76 -3.67
N PHE A 117 -19.10 -1.06 -2.93
CA PHE A 117 -18.18 -0.06 -3.45
C PHE A 117 -18.87 1.18 -4.04
N GLU A 118 -20.15 1.38 -3.69
CA GLU A 118 -20.90 2.59 -4.04
C GLU A 118 -20.58 3.69 -3.04
N THR A 119 -20.34 4.90 -3.55
CA THR A 119 -20.11 6.08 -2.73
C THR A 119 -21.45 6.60 -2.16
N PRO A 120 -21.45 7.59 -1.24
CA PRO A 120 -22.67 8.29 -0.84
C PRO A 120 -23.44 8.95 -1.98
N VAL A 121 -22.87 9.04 -3.19
CA VAL A 121 -23.52 9.54 -4.40
C VAL A 121 -24.08 8.34 -5.16
N PRO A 122 -25.42 8.14 -5.20
CA PRO A 122 -26.02 6.96 -5.83
C PRO A 122 -25.71 6.89 -7.32
N GLY A 123 -25.24 5.74 -7.78
CA GLY A 123 -24.78 5.42 -9.11
C GLY A 123 -23.30 5.69 -9.36
N GLN A 124 -22.55 6.15 -8.35
CA GLN A 124 -21.11 6.37 -8.41
C GLN A 124 -20.37 5.33 -7.57
N TYR A 125 -19.45 4.61 -8.20
CA TYR A 125 -18.68 3.53 -7.59
C TYR A 125 -17.20 3.87 -7.56
N LEU A 126 -16.49 3.39 -6.54
CA LEU A 126 -15.06 3.60 -6.35
C LEU A 126 -14.38 2.25 -6.12
N ILE A 127 -13.48 1.83 -7.02
CA ILE A 127 -12.90 0.49 -7.03
C ILE A 127 -11.37 0.47 -7.19
N GLY A 128 -10.77 -0.67 -6.84
CA GLY A 128 -9.32 -0.88 -6.93
C GLY A 128 -8.53 -0.21 -5.81
N GLU A 129 -7.30 0.22 -6.09
CA GLU A 129 -6.38 0.72 -5.06
C GLU A 129 -6.91 1.95 -4.32
N VAL A 130 -7.64 2.84 -5.02
CA VAL A 130 -8.27 4.03 -4.42
C VAL A 130 -9.37 3.68 -3.41
N ALA A 131 -9.98 2.51 -3.56
CA ALA A 131 -10.94 1.92 -2.61
C ALA A 131 -10.26 1.06 -1.52
N GLY A 132 -8.92 1.09 -1.44
CA GLY A 132 -8.14 0.31 -0.48
C GLY A 132 -7.88 -1.14 -0.88
N LYS A 133 -7.99 -1.49 -2.16
CA LYS A 133 -7.76 -2.85 -2.67
C LYS A 133 -6.55 -2.85 -3.62
N PRO A 134 -5.31 -2.86 -3.10
CA PRO A 134 -4.09 -2.58 -3.88
C PRO A 134 -3.61 -3.72 -4.78
N LEU A 135 -4.17 -4.92 -4.65
CA LEU A 135 -3.74 -6.10 -5.40
C LEU A 135 -4.43 -6.18 -6.76
N VAL A 136 -3.67 -6.56 -7.80
CA VAL A 136 -4.14 -6.60 -9.20
C VAL A 136 -5.35 -7.51 -9.36
N LYS A 137 -5.32 -8.72 -8.77
CA LYS A 137 -6.44 -9.67 -8.84
C LYS A 137 -7.70 -9.15 -8.18
N ASN A 138 -7.57 -8.60 -6.96
CA ASN A 138 -8.70 -7.98 -6.26
C ASN A 138 -9.27 -6.81 -7.05
N ALA A 139 -8.42 -5.93 -7.58
CA ALA A 139 -8.84 -4.81 -8.41
C ALA A 139 -9.60 -5.29 -9.65
N ALA A 140 -9.10 -6.31 -10.35
CA ALA A 140 -9.77 -6.88 -11.52
C ALA A 140 -11.13 -7.52 -11.15
N ASN A 141 -11.20 -8.30 -10.06
CA ASN A 141 -12.46 -8.89 -9.59
C ASN A 141 -13.52 -7.82 -9.26
N LEU A 142 -13.12 -6.69 -8.66
CA LEU A 142 -14.02 -5.58 -8.36
C LEU A 142 -14.62 -4.95 -9.63
N GLY A 143 -13.84 -4.84 -10.70
CA GLY A 143 -14.33 -4.31 -11.97
C GLY A 143 -15.52 -5.11 -12.50
N ARG A 144 -15.46 -6.44 -12.42
CA ARG A 144 -16.58 -7.31 -12.78
C ARG A 144 -17.73 -7.20 -11.79
N PHE A 145 -17.43 -7.29 -10.50
CA PHE A 145 -18.41 -7.25 -9.43
C PHE A 145 -19.31 -6.01 -9.52
N VAL A 146 -18.74 -4.81 -9.69
CA VAL A 146 -19.56 -3.58 -9.70
C VAL A 146 -20.46 -3.49 -10.92
N VAL A 147 -20.05 -4.02 -12.08
CA VAL A 147 -20.91 -4.05 -13.28
C VAL A 147 -22.08 -5.02 -13.08
N GLU A 148 -21.83 -6.19 -12.49
CA GLU A 148 -22.88 -7.15 -12.13
C GLU A 148 -23.83 -6.57 -11.07
N HIS A 149 -23.30 -5.88 -10.07
CA HIS A 149 -24.08 -5.18 -9.06
C HIS A 149 -24.94 -4.05 -9.68
N MET A 150 -24.38 -3.23 -10.57
CA MET A 150 -25.13 -2.19 -11.28
C MET A 150 -26.29 -2.78 -12.07
N ARG A 151 -26.08 -3.91 -12.75
CA ARG A 151 -27.12 -4.64 -13.48
C ARG A 151 -28.24 -5.08 -12.54
N ALA A 152 -27.91 -5.63 -11.38
CA ALA A 152 -28.90 -6.00 -10.36
C ALA A 152 -29.65 -4.78 -9.78
N ASN A 153 -29.01 -3.60 -9.80
CA ASN A 153 -29.51 -2.35 -9.22
C ASN A 153 -29.88 -1.29 -10.27
N GLY A 154 -30.55 -1.74 -11.33
CA GLY A 154 -31.30 -0.85 -12.22
C GLY A 154 -30.49 -0.20 -13.35
N LEU A 155 -29.26 -0.63 -13.65
CA LEU A 155 -28.57 -0.28 -14.88
C LEU A 155 -29.28 -0.93 -16.09
N ARG A 156 -29.72 -0.11 -17.04
CA ARG A 156 -30.46 -0.55 -18.23
C ARG A 156 -29.74 -0.12 -19.49
N ALA A 157 -29.45 -1.04 -20.40
CA ALA A 157 -28.75 -0.71 -21.64
C ALA A 157 -29.53 0.33 -22.46
N GLY A 158 -28.87 1.42 -22.85
CA GLY A 158 -29.42 2.47 -23.70
C GLY A 158 -30.44 3.40 -23.03
N ALA A 159 -30.71 3.27 -21.72
CA ALA A 159 -31.74 4.08 -21.06
C ALA A 159 -31.40 5.59 -20.98
N GLY A 160 -30.13 5.96 -21.11
CA GLY A 160 -29.69 7.36 -21.20
C GLY A 160 -30.00 8.05 -22.54
N GLY A 161 -30.48 7.32 -23.55
CA GLY A 161 -30.78 7.85 -24.88
C GLY A 161 -29.55 8.10 -25.76
N ALA A 162 -29.77 8.67 -26.95
CA ALA A 162 -28.71 8.96 -27.90
C ALA A 162 -27.69 9.96 -27.31
N GLY A 163 -26.40 9.63 -27.41
CA GLY A 163 -25.31 10.46 -26.88
C GLY A 163 -24.96 10.23 -25.40
N SER A 164 -25.61 9.27 -24.73
CA SER A 164 -25.22 8.79 -23.41
C SER A 164 -24.60 7.40 -23.51
N VAL A 165 -23.68 7.09 -22.61
CA VAL A 165 -23.26 5.71 -22.34
C VAL A 165 -23.97 5.16 -21.11
N ASP A 166 -23.93 3.85 -20.91
CA ASP A 166 -24.48 3.23 -19.71
C ASP A 166 -23.51 3.43 -18.54
N VAL A 167 -22.21 3.22 -18.77
CA VAL A 167 -21.17 3.33 -17.74
C VAL A 167 -20.01 4.20 -18.20
N ALA A 168 -19.68 5.25 -17.45
CA ALA A 168 -18.40 5.96 -17.62
C ALA A 168 -17.37 5.41 -16.62
N ILE A 169 -16.22 4.97 -17.12
CA ILE A 169 -15.16 4.33 -16.35
C ILE A 169 -13.93 5.23 -16.38
N VAL A 170 -13.43 5.61 -15.21
CA VAL A 170 -12.32 6.55 -15.05
C VAL A 170 -11.07 5.81 -14.57
N GLY A 171 -10.10 5.64 -15.46
CA GLY A 171 -8.83 4.95 -15.23
C GLY A 171 -8.80 3.56 -15.85
N SER A 172 -7.76 3.26 -16.64
CA SER A 172 -7.58 1.99 -17.36
C SER A 172 -6.66 1.01 -16.62
N GLY A 173 -6.61 1.09 -15.29
CA GLY A 173 -5.97 0.05 -14.47
C GLY A 173 -6.72 -1.29 -14.55
N PRO A 174 -6.25 -2.33 -13.84
CA PRO A 174 -6.87 -3.66 -13.86
C PRO A 174 -8.36 -3.63 -13.52
N ALA A 175 -8.77 -2.78 -12.57
CA ALA A 175 -10.17 -2.59 -12.20
C ALA A 175 -11.01 -1.97 -13.33
N GLY A 176 -10.51 -0.93 -14.00
CA GLY A 176 -11.25 -0.26 -15.08
C GLY A 176 -11.32 -1.10 -16.35
N LEU A 177 -10.24 -1.81 -16.72
CA LEU A 177 -10.25 -2.73 -17.85
C LEU A 177 -11.20 -3.90 -17.63
N SER A 178 -11.21 -4.46 -16.41
CA SER A 178 -12.17 -5.49 -16.04
C SER A 178 -13.61 -4.98 -16.11
N ALA A 179 -13.89 -3.77 -15.60
CA ALA A 179 -15.21 -3.16 -15.72
C ALA A 179 -15.62 -2.97 -17.19
N ALA A 180 -14.73 -2.50 -18.07
CA ALA A 180 -15.01 -2.34 -19.49
C ALA A 180 -15.30 -3.67 -20.18
N LEU A 181 -14.50 -4.71 -19.92
CA LEU A 181 -14.75 -6.07 -20.40
C LEU A 181 -16.11 -6.60 -19.92
N SER A 182 -16.46 -6.35 -18.66
CA SER A 182 -17.76 -6.75 -18.10
C SER A 182 -18.93 -5.97 -18.69
N CYS A 183 -18.75 -4.70 -19.04
CA CYS A 183 -19.73 -3.92 -19.79
C CYS A 183 -19.98 -4.55 -21.16
N ILE A 184 -18.91 -4.86 -21.93
CA ILE A 184 -19.01 -5.52 -23.24
C ILE A 184 -19.74 -6.87 -23.10
N HIS A 185 -19.30 -7.70 -22.15
CA HIS A 185 -19.88 -9.02 -21.91
C HIS A 185 -21.38 -8.96 -21.56
N SER A 186 -21.81 -7.89 -20.89
CA SER A 186 -23.20 -7.69 -20.48
C SER A 186 -24.03 -6.86 -21.47
N GLY A 187 -23.46 -6.44 -22.60
CA GLY A 187 -24.14 -5.63 -23.61
C GLY A 187 -24.37 -4.17 -23.22
N TYR A 188 -23.58 -3.62 -22.28
CA TYR A 188 -23.63 -2.22 -21.88
C TYR A 188 -22.64 -1.37 -22.68
N SER A 189 -23.11 -0.21 -23.12
CA SER A 189 -22.26 0.84 -23.68
C SER A 189 -21.41 1.48 -22.58
N TYR A 190 -20.16 1.81 -22.90
CA TYR A 190 -19.27 2.43 -21.95
C TYR A 190 -18.36 3.46 -22.62
N VAL A 191 -17.79 4.33 -21.78
CA VAL A 191 -16.57 5.07 -22.11
C VAL A 191 -15.51 4.72 -21.06
N LEU A 192 -14.31 4.35 -21.49
CA LEU A 192 -13.17 4.09 -20.62
C LEU A 192 -12.12 5.17 -20.85
N ILE A 193 -11.91 6.01 -19.85
CA ILE A 193 -11.11 7.24 -19.94
C ILE A 193 -9.78 7.05 -19.19
N GLU A 194 -8.67 7.29 -19.85
CA GLU A 194 -7.31 7.16 -19.29
C GLU A 194 -6.52 8.45 -19.50
N LYS A 195 -5.97 8.99 -18.41
CA LYS A 195 -5.20 10.24 -18.46
C LYS A 195 -3.84 10.06 -19.13
N GLU A 196 -3.27 8.87 -19.04
CA GLU A 196 -1.99 8.53 -19.67
C GLU A 196 -2.18 8.17 -21.14
N GLN A 197 -1.09 8.21 -21.92
CA GLN A 197 -1.11 7.80 -23.32
C GLN A 197 -1.17 6.28 -23.51
N VAL A 198 -1.05 5.52 -22.43
CA VAL A 198 -0.97 4.06 -22.43
C VAL A 198 -1.96 3.46 -21.44
N VAL A 199 -2.57 2.34 -21.85
CA VAL A 199 -3.47 1.53 -21.02
C VAL A 199 -2.72 0.89 -19.86
N ALA A 200 -3.37 0.72 -18.70
CA ALA A 200 -2.80 0.05 -17.53
C ALA A 200 -1.42 0.61 -17.12
N SER A 201 -1.26 1.94 -17.21
CA SER A 201 0.01 2.66 -17.02
C SER A 201 0.81 2.23 -15.79
N THR A 202 0.15 1.92 -14.67
CA THR A 202 0.79 1.40 -13.46
C THR A 202 1.58 0.12 -13.71
N VAL A 203 0.97 -0.87 -14.38
CA VAL A 203 1.59 -2.18 -14.61
C VAL A 203 2.54 -2.11 -15.80
N MET A 204 2.18 -1.39 -16.87
CA MET A 204 3.04 -1.17 -18.03
C MET A 204 4.41 -0.58 -17.67
N ARG A 205 4.40 0.35 -16.71
CA ARG A 205 5.58 1.08 -16.22
C ARG A 205 6.28 0.41 -15.04
N TYR A 206 5.94 -0.84 -14.73
CA TYR A 206 6.83 -1.62 -13.90
C TYR A 206 8.18 -1.83 -14.60
N PRO A 207 9.29 -1.99 -13.85
CA PRO A 207 10.57 -2.32 -14.44
C PRO A 207 10.47 -3.54 -15.35
N LYS A 208 11.22 -3.52 -16.46
CA LYS A 208 11.30 -4.64 -17.39
C LYS A 208 11.66 -5.95 -16.68
N GLY A 209 10.93 -7.04 -16.98
CA GLY A 209 11.16 -8.36 -16.38
C GLY A 209 10.70 -8.50 -14.92
N LYS A 210 10.03 -7.49 -14.35
CA LYS A 210 9.50 -7.57 -12.98
C LYS A 210 8.50 -8.73 -12.84
N PRO A 211 8.67 -9.64 -11.86
CA PRO A 211 7.66 -10.65 -11.57
C PRO A 211 6.40 -9.99 -10.97
N SER A 212 5.24 -10.46 -11.42
CA SER A 212 3.92 -10.11 -10.93
C SER A 212 3.25 -11.37 -10.40
N MET A 213 2.91 -11.37 -9.11
CA MET A 213 2.21 -12.48 -8.47
C MET A 213 0.70 -12.22 -8.44
N ALA A 214 -0.09 -13.26 -8.69
CA ALA A 214 -1.54 -13.22 -8.66
C ALA A 214 -2.09 -13.41 -7.23
N GLU A 215 -1.61 -12.58 -6.30
CA GLU A 215 -2.12 -12.53 -4.93
C GLU A 215 -3.49 -11.83 -4.85
N PRO A 216 -4.34 -12.16 -3.87
CA PRO A 216 -4.18 -13.18 -2.82
C PRO A 216 -4.41 -14.62 -3.31
N ALA A 217 -3.56 -15.58 -2.97
CA ALA A 217 -3.70 -16.98 -3.42
C ALA A 217 -5.06 -17.64 -3.08
N ASP A 218 -5.71 -17.22 -1.99
CA ASP A 218 -7.00 -17.70 -1.50
C ASP A 218 -8.23 -17.12 -2.23
N CYS A 219 -8.01 -16.28 -3.25
CA CYS A 219 -9.07 -15.66 -4.03
C CYS A 219 -8.98 -16.09 -5.51
N ASP A 220 -10.05 -16.62 -6.08
CA ASP A 220 -10.08 -16.90 -7.52
C ASP A 220 -10.14 -15.62 -8.34
N ASN A 221 -9.49 -15.61 -9.51
CA ASN A 221 -9.70 -14.56 -10.49
C ASN A 221 -11.01 -14.82 -11.25
N VAL A 222 -12.07 -14.13 -10.85
CA VAL A 222 -13.39 -14.21 -11.50
C VAL A 222 -13.54 -13.16 -12.60
N SER A 223 -12.61 -12.22 -12.74
CA SER A 223 -12.67 -11.20 -13.78
C SER A 223 -12.42 -11.77 -15.18
N LEU A 224 -12.85 -11.02 -16.20
CA LEU A 224 -12.55 -11.35 -17.61
C LEU A 224 -11.13 -10.91 -18.01
N LEU A 225 -10.41 -10.22 -17.12
CA LEU A 225 -9.03 -9.80 -17.32
C LEU A 225 -8.10 -10.87 -16.68
N PRO A 226 -7.20 -11.52 -17.44
CA PRO A 226 -6.42 -12.62 -16.91
C PRO A 226 -5.36 -12.10 -15.93
N VAL A 227 -5.35 -12.63 -14.71
CA VAL A 227 -4.34 -12.33 -13.67
C VAL A 227 -3.78 -13.65 -13.17
N PHE A 228 -2.49 -13.86 -13.38
CA PHE A 228 -1.74 -15.08 -13.06
C PHE A 228 -0.28 -14.72 -12.76
N ASP A 229 0.46 -15.64 -12.14
CA ASP A 229 1.88 -15.47 -11.88
C ASP A 229 2.64 -15.39 -13.20
N ALA A 230 3.28 -14.25 -13.46
CA ALA A 230 3.92 -13.96 -14.73
C ALA A 230 4.94 -12.83 -14.59
N THR A 231 5.78 -12.65 -15.61
CA THR A 231 6.49 -11.38 -15.79
C THR A 231 5.52 -10.26 -16.18
N LYS A 232 5.92 -9.00 -15.97
CA LYS A 232 5.21 -7.81 -16.46
C LYS A 232 4.82 -7.97 -17.93
N GLU A 233 5.77 -8.36 -18.78
CA GLU A 233 5.60 -8.44 -20.23
C GLU A 233 4.57 -9.50 -20.62
N GLU A 234 4.61 -10.67 -20.00
CA GLU A 234 3.64 -11.74 -20.24
C GLU A 234 2.22 -11.34 -19.83
N LEU A 235 2.08 -10.69 -18.67
CA LEU A 235 0.79 -10.20 -18.18
C LEU A 235 0.21 -9.13 -19.10
N VAL A 236 1.05 -8.16 -19.51
CA VAL A 236 0.68 -7.11 -20.47
C VAL A 236 0.28 -7.70 -21.82
N ALA A 237 1.03 -8.69 -22.33
CA ALA A 237 0.70 -9.35 -23.59
C ALA A 237 -0.62 -10.12 -23.51
N ALA A 238 -0.90 -10.76 -22.36
CA ALA A 238 -2.17 -11.43 -22.12
C ALA A 238 -3.35 -10.43 -22.08
N TRP A 239 -3.17 -9.29 -21.41
CA TRP A 239 -4.18 -8.23 -21.40
C TRP A 239 -4.42 -7.67 -22.79
N THR A 240 -3.36 -7.33 -23.52
CA THR A 240 -3.46 -6.81 -24.89
C THR A 240 -4.29 -7.74 -25.78
N ARG A 241 -4.01 -9.05 -25.77
CA ARG A 241 -4.78 -10.03 -26.54
C ARG A 241 -6.27 -10.05 -26.18
N VAL A 242 -6.61 -9.97 -24.90
CA VAL A 242 -8.01 -9.95 -24.44
C VAL A 242 -8.71 -8.64 -24.82
N LEU A 243 -8.02 -7.51 -24.66
CA LEU A 243 -8.55 -6.19 -25.01
C LEU A 243 -8.82 -6.08 -26.52
N ASP A 244 -7.87 -6.51 -27.35
CA ASP A 244 -8.01 -6.51 -28.81
C ASP A 244 -9.13 -7.46 -29.26
N GLY A 245 -9.15 -8.69 -28.72
CA GLY A 245 -10.15 -9.70 -29.06
C GLY A 245 -11.58 -9.28 -28.67
N ALA A 246 -11.73 -8.54 -27.57
CA ALA A 246 -13.03 -7.99 -27.14
C ALA A 246 -13.36 -6.64 -27.79
N GLY A 247 -12.43 -6.02 -28.51
CA GLY A 247 -12.60 -4.69 -29.10
C GLY A 247 -12.74 -3.58 -28.05
N VAL A 248 -12.00 -3.68 -26.93
CA VAL A 248 -12.01 -2.66 -25.88
C VAL A 248 -11.45 -1.35 -26.43
N ARG A 249 -12.19 -0.24 -26.24
CA ARG A 249 -11.78 1.10 -26.64
C ARG A 249 -11.45 1.92 -25.42
N VAL A 250 -10.30 2.57 -25.43
CA VAL A 250 -9.82 3.44 -24.36
C VAL A 250 -9.52 4.82 -24.93
N SER A 251 -10.09 5.86 -24.31
CA SER A 251 -9.74 7.24 -24.56
C SER A 251 -8.48 7.59 -23.77
N CYS A 252 -7.31 7.31 -24.35
CA CYS A 252 -6.01 7.66 -23.76
C CYS A 252 -5.70 9.16 -23.91
N GLY A 253 -4.89 9.71 -23.00
CA GLY A 253 -4.53 11.13 -22.97
C GLY A 253 -5.66 12.06 -22.51
N GLU A 254 -6.74 11.49 -21.97
CA GLU A 254 -7.94 12.22 -21.55
C GLU A 254 -8.10 12.13 -20.03
N ALA A 255 -7.99 13.26 -19.35
CA ALA A 255 -8.09 13.38 -17.91
C ALA A 255 -9.49 13.85 -17.49
N VAL A 256 -10.17 13.08 -16.65
CA VAL A 256 -11.42 13.51 -16.03
C VAL A 256 -11.14 14.62 -15.01
N GLU A 257 -11.84 15.75 -15.15
CA GLU A 257 -11.69 16.93 -14.31
C GLU A 257 -12.86 17.11 -13.34
N ALA A 258 -14.07 16.68 -13.74
CA ALA A 258 -15.26 16.78 -12.90
C ALA A 258 -16.27 15.67 -13.21
N ILE A 259 -16.97 15.22 -12.17
CA ILE A 259 -18.11 14.30 -12.25
C ILE A 259 -19.24 14.94 -11.48
N THR A 260 -20.37 15.21 -12.13
CA THR A 260 -21.53 15.88 -11.52
C THR A 260 -22.76 15.00 -11.69
N ARG A 261 -23.44 14.70 -10.58
CA ARG A 261 -24.71 13.97 -10.61
C ARG A 261 -25.82 14.90 -11.06
N ARG A 262 -26.68 14.39 -11.94
CA ARG A 262 -27.84 15.09 -12.50
C ARG A 262 -29.11 14.81 -11.70
N ASP A 263 -30.12 15.65 -11.89
CA ASP A 263 -31.44 15.49 -11.27
C ASP A 263 -32.15 14.22 -11.72
N ASP A 264 -31.90 13.79 -12.98
CA ASP A 264 -32.42 12.55 -13.55
C ASP A 264 -31.74 11.27 -13.01
N GLY A 265 -30.76 11.42 -12.13
CA GLY A 265 -30.00 10.32 -11.53
C GLY A 265 -28.80 9.82 -12.34
N GLY A 266 -28.58 10.35 -13.55
CA GLY A 266 -27.37 10.13 -14.33
C GLY A 266 -26.24 11.09 -13.95
N PHE A 267 -25.19 11.12 -14.77
CA PHE A 267 -23.96 11.85 -14.52
C PHE A 267 -23.48 12.59 -15.76
N ASP A 268 -22.95 13.79 -15.54
CA ASP A 268 -22.10 14.51 -16.49
C ASP A 268 -20.63 14.30 -16.07
N VAL A 269 -19.81 13.78 -16.97
CA VAL A 269 -18.39 13.51 -16.79
C VAL A 269 -17.61 14.42 -17.72
N ARG A 270 -16.94 15.43 -17.16
CA ARG A 270 -16.17 16.42 -17.92
C ARG A 270 -14.69 16.08 -17.86
N THR A 271 -14.04 16.14 -19.01
CA THR A 271 -12.60 15.91 -19.16
C THR A 271 -11.93 17.16 -19.75
N ASN A 272 -10.62 17.10 -19.93
CA ASN A 272 -9.86 18.10 -20.67
C ASN A 272 -10.08 18.06 -22.19
N VAL A 273 -10.79 17.05 -22.73
CA VAL A 273 -11.01 16.85 -24.17
C VAL A 273 -12.49 16.92 -24.54
N ALA A 274 -13.37 16.37 -23.71
CA ALA A 274 -14.77 16.16 -24.02
C ALA A 274 -15.67 16.19 -22.77
N ALA A 275 -16.96 15.99 -22.98
CA ALA A 275 -17.94 15.73 -21.93
C ALA A 275 -18.79 14.51 -22.30
N TYR A 276 -19.04 13.64 -21.33
CA TYR A 276 -19.84 12.44 -21.49
C TYR A 276 -21.03 12.47 -20.55
N ARG A 277 -22.13 11.87 -21.01
CA ARG A 277 -23.27 11.55 -20.16
C ARG A 277 -23.29 10.06 -19.87
N ALA A 278 -23.53 9.68 -18.61
CA ALA A 278 -23.56 8.28 -18.20
C ALA A 278 -24.66 8.00 -17.17
N GLN A 279 -25.21 6.79 -17.16
CA GLN A 279 -26.15 6.37 -16.10
C GLN A 279 -25.43 6.02 -14.79
N ARG A 280 -24.20 5.49 -14.89
CA ARG A 280 -23.34 5.11 -13.76
C ARG A 280 -21.91 5.55 -14.02
N VAL A 281 -21.18 5.80 -12.96
CA VAL A 281 -19.75 6.15 -13.02
C VAL A 281 -18.94 5.21 -12.16
N VAL A 282 -17.86 4.67 -12.72
CA VAL A 282 -16.87 3.84 -12.01
C VAL A 282 -15.56 4.61 -11.94
N ILE A 283 -15.10 4.92 -10.72
CA ILE A 283 -13.83 5.57 -10.46
C ILE A 283 -12.79 4.49 -10.13
N ALA A 284 -11.86 4.25 -11.05
CA ALA A 284 -10.82 3.21 -10.99
C ALA A 284 -9.41 3.80 -11.17
N THR A 285 -9.17 4.99 -10.61
CA THR A 285 -7.98 5.83 -10.85
C THR A 285 -6.69 5.31 -10.19
N GLY A 286 -6.80 4.36 -9.27
CA GLY A 286 -5.69 3.93 -8.42
C GLY A 286 -5.11 5.07 -7.58
N THR A 287 -3.93 4.89 -6.99
CA THR A 287 -3.28 5.94 -6.17
C THR A 287 -1.95 6.42 -6.72
N ARG A 288 -1.36 5.70 -7.70
CA ARG A 288 -0.03 5.97 -8.26
C ARG A 288 0.04 7.12 -9.28
N GLY A 289 -1.10 7.78 -9.53
CA GLY A 289 -1.19 8.92 -10.45
C GLY A 289 -0.55 10.21 -9.95
N LYS A 290 -0.20 10.31 -8.65
CA LYS A 290 0.46 11.47 -8.04
C LYS A 290 1.58 11.00 -7.10
N PRO A 291 2.84 10.90 -7.58
CA PRO A 291 3.95 10.51 -6.73
C PRO A 291 4.12 11.50 -5.57
N ARG A 292 4.62 11.02 -4.43
CA ARG A 292 5.05 11.91 -3.35
C ARG A 292 6.33 12.61 -3.81
N THR A 293 6.28 13.93 -3.97
CA THR A 293 7.46 14.72 -4.33
C THR A 293 8.40 14.87 -3.13
N LEU A 294 9.66 15.24 -3.38
CA LEU A 294 10.67 15.41 -2.34
C LEU A 294 10.53 16.76 -1.61
N GLY A 295 9.88 17.73 -2.24
CA GLY A 295 9.74 19.11 -1.77
C GLY A 295 11.08 19.87 -1.77
N ILE A 296 12.02 19.50 -2.65
CA ILE A 296 13.35 20.11 -2.72
C ILE A 296 13.52 20.96 -3.99
N PRO A 297 14.35 22.02 -3.96
CA PRO A 297 14.78 22.70 -5.18
C PRO A 297 15.37 21.70 -6.18
N GLY A 298 15.02 21.84 -7.47
CA GLY A 298 15.48 20.96 -8.55
C GLY A 298 14.68 19.67 -8.75
N GLU A 299 13.65 19.40 -7.95
CA GLU A 299 12.85 18.17 -8.08
C GLU A 299 12.05 18.04 -9.39
N ASN A 300 11.90 19.13 -10.16
CA ASN A 300 11.18 19.16 -11.44
C ASN A 300 12.11 19.15 -12.66
N LEU A 301 13.40 18.86 -12.47
CA LEU A 301 14.34 18.79 -13.59
C LEU A 301 14.07 17.53 -14.45
N PRO A 302 14.35 17.58 -15.76
CA PRO A 302 14.03 16.46 -16.69
C PRO A 302 14.67 15.11 -16.33
N GLN A 303 15.80 15.14 -15.62
CA GLN A 303 16.56 13.99 -15.10
C GLN A 303 16.03 13.41 -13.77
N VAL A 304 14.97 14.00 -13.21
CA VAL A 304 14.31 13.50 -12.01
C VAL A 304 13.12 12.64 -12.42
N HIS A 305 13.14 11.38 -12.02
CA HIS A 305 12.16 10.40 -12.44
C HIS A 305 11.51 9.73 -11.23
N SER A 306 10.18 9.78 -11.13
CA SER A 306 9.45 9.02 -10.11
C SER A 306 9.22 7.56 -10.49
N ARG A 307 9.73 7.10 -11.64
CA ARG A 307 9.52 5.76 -12.22
C ARG A 307 10.79 5.27 -12.94
N LEU A 308 10.97 3.96 -12.99
CA LEU A 308 12.05 3.29 -13.73
C LEU A 308 11.41 2.31 -14.72
N ASP A 309 11.37 2.70 -16.00
CA ASP A 309 10.73 1.92 -17.05
C ASP A 309 11.73 0.87 -17.63
N ASP A 310 12.86 1.32 -18.21
CA ASP A 310 13.97 0.45 -18.65
C ASP A 310 15.29 0.80 -17.92
N PRO A 311 15.80 -0.07 -17.04
CA PRO A 311 17.09 0.13 -16.37
C PRO A 311 18.28 0.25 -17.34
N ALA A 312 18.21 -0.37 -18.53
CA ALA A 312 19.31 -0.39 -19.49
C ALA A 312 19.59 0.99 -20.12
N GLU A 313 18.61 1.89 -20.15
CA GLU A 313 18.80 3.28 -20.61
C GLU A 313 19.83 4.04 -19.74
N PHE A 314 20.05 3.56 -18.52
CA PHE A 314 20.95 4.14 -17.54
C PHE A 314 22.29 3.41 -17.40
N ALA A 315 22.59 2.46 -18.28
CA ALA A 315 23.87 1.77 -18.28
C ALA A 315 25.04 2.76 -18.36
N SER A 316 26.09 2.52 -17.54
CA SER A 316 27.28 3.38 -17.43
C SER A 316 27.06 4.82 -16.92
N ARG A 317 25.84 5.19 -16.52
CA ARG A 317 25.50 6.50 -15.93
C ARG A 317 25.57 6.48 -14.40
N ASP A 318 25.64 7.65 -13.78
CA ASP A 318 25.48 7.82 -12.34
C ASP A 318 23.99 8.00 -12.00
N ALA A 319 23.46 7.15 -11.11
CA ALA A 319 22.06 7.13 -10.73
C ALA A 319 21.91 7.28 -9.20
N LEU A 320 21.05 8.19 -8.75
CA LEU A 320 20.73 8.40 -7.34
C LEU A 320 19.31 7.90 -7.06
N VAL A 321 19.19 6.86 -6.24
CA VAL A 321 17.90 6.34 -5.78
C VAL A 321 17.58 6.98 -4.43
N VAL A 322 16.45 7.65 -4.31
CA VAL A 322 15.96 8.27 -3.07
C VAL A 322 14.73 7.54 -2.57
N GLY A 323 14.90 6.76 -1.50
CA GLY A 323 13.80 5.98 -0.93
C GLY A 323 14.32 4.78 -0.15
N GLY A 324 13.42 4.17 0.63
CA GLY A 324 13.75 2.98 1.44
C GLY A 324 12.64 1.94 1.49
N GLY A 325 11.66 2.05 0.58
CA GLY A 325 10.65 1.03 0.32
C GLY A 325 11.07 0.08 -0.80
N ASP A 326 10.25 -0.92 -1.08
CA ASP A 326 10.55 -1.96 -2.07
C ASP A 326 10.83 -1.41 -3.46
N SER A 327 10.01 -0.47 -3.95
CA SER A 327 10.22 0.13 -5.27
C SER A 327 11.56 0.83 -5.41
N ALA A 328 12.06 1.49 -4.35
CA ALA A 328 13.39 2.09 -4.36
C ALA A 328 14.49 1.02 -4.42
N LEU A 329 14.39 -0.02 -3.59
CA LEU A 329 15.42 -1.06 -3.53
C LEU A 329 15.45 -1.92 -4.81
N GLU A 330 14.29 -2.26 -5.36
CA GLU A 330 14.16 -2.93 -6.66
C GLU A 330 14.78 -2.11 -7.78
N ALA A 331 14.49 -0.79 -7.83
CA ALA A 331 15.08 0.10 -8.82
C ALA A 331 16.61 0.19 -8.69
N ALA A 332 17.12 0.28 -7.46
CA ALA A 332 18.56 0.32 -7.20
C ALA A 332 19.27 -0.94 -7.71
N VAL A 333 18.71 -2.12 -7.43
CA VAL A 333 19.25 -3.41 -7.90
C VAL A 333 19.15 -3.53 -9.42
N ALA A 334 18.02 -3.12 -10.00
CA ALA A 334 17.82 -3.19 -11.45
C ALA A 334 18.81 -2.30 -12.21
N LEU A 335 19.04 -1.07 -11.73
CA LEU A 335 20.04 -0.15 -12.29
C LEU A 335 21.47 -0.68 -12.14
N ALA A 336 21.82 -1.21 -10.97
CA ALA A 336 23.12 -1.81 -10.74
C ALA A 336 23.37 -3.02 -11.67
N GLY A 337 22.37 -3.89 -11.82
CA GLY A 337 22.40 -5.03 -12.74
C GLY A 337 22.50 -4.62 -14.22
N ALA A 338 21.97 -3.46 -14.59
CA ALA A 338 22.10 -2.88 -15.93
C ALA A 338 23.43 -2.14 -16.16
N GLY A 339 24.31 -2.07 -15.15
CA GLY A 339 25.63 -1.45 -15.25
C GLY A 339 25.68 0.05 -14.94
N ALA A 340 24.66 0.60 -14.27
CA ALA A 340 24.72 1.95 -13.72
C ALA A 340 25.57 2.01 -12.45
N ARG A 341 26.16 3.19 -12.16
CA ARG A 341 26.80 3.49 -10.87
C ARG A 341 25.73 4.05 -9.93
N VAL A 342 25.29 3.24 -8.98
CA VAL A 342 24.10 3.55 -8.18
C VAL A 342 24.50 4.07 -6.81
N THR A 343 23.94 5.20 -6.41
CA THR A 343 23.95 5.70 -5.03
C THR A 343 22.54 5.58 -4.43
N LEU A 344 22.40 4.94 -3.28
CA LEU A 344 21.14 4.82 -2.54
C LEU A 344 21.12 5.79 -1.35
N ALA A 345 20.11 6.66 -1.32
CA ALA A 345 19.88 7.64 -0.28
C ALA A 345 18.58 7.36 0.46
N TYR A 346 18.65 7.31 1.79
CA TYR A 346 17.47 7.13 2.62
C TYR A 346 17.57 7.93 3.93
N ARG A 347 16.46 8.59 4.30
CA ARG A 347 16.38 9.45 5.50
C ARG A 347 16.49 8.66 6.81
N GLY A 348 16.10 7.39 6.80
CA GLY A 348 16.06 6.55 8.00
C GLY A 348 17.40 5.86 8.25
N ARG A 349 17.62 5.45 9.51
CA ARG A 349 18.85 4.73 9.91
C ARG A 349 18.93 3.30 9.38
N ALA A 350 17.80 2.71 9.00
CA ALA A 350 17.70 1.34 8.50
C ALA A 350 16.55 1.20 7.49
N LEU A 351 16.72 0.34 6.49
CA LEU A 351 15.76 0.04 5.42
C LEU A 351 14.61 -0.88 5.89
N SER A 352 14.05 -0.63 7.08
CA SER A 352 13.07 -1.52 7.74
C SER A 352 11.74 -1.67 7.00
N ARG A 353 11.46 -0.83 6.00
CA ARG A 353 10.22 -0.80 5.22
C ARG A 353 10.19 -1.71 3.99
N ALA A 354 11.35 -2.04 3.44
CA ALA A 354 11.42 -2.94 2.30
C ALA A 354 11.43 -4.41 2.76
N GLN A 355 11.00 -5.34 1.91
CA GLN A 355 11.02 -6.78 2.15
C GLN A 355 12.44 -7.31 2.38
N LYS A 356 12.56 -8.43 3.11
CA LYS A 356 13.85 -9.07 3.41
C LYS A 356 14.64 -9.41 2.16
N ALA A 357 13.97 -9.95 1.13
CA ALA A 357 14.59 -10.29 -0.13
C ALA A 357 15.20 -9.07 -0.83
N ASN A 358 14.46 -7.95 -0.88
CA ASN A 358 14.92 -6.70 -1.50
C ASN A 358 16.09 -6.08 -0.72
N ARG A 359 16.05 -6.09 0.62
CA ARG A 359 17.18 -5.65 1.45
C ARG A 359 18.43 -6.49 1.19
N ALA A 360 18.29 -7.80 1.20
CA ALA A 360 19.39 -8.74 0.95
C ALA A 360 19.96 -8.59 -0.47
N ALA A 361 19.11 -8.30 -1.46
CA ALA A 361 19.57 -8.03 -2.83
C ALA A 361 20.46 -6.79 -2.87
N VAL A 362 20.03 -5.68 -2.27
CA VAL A 362 20.84 -4.46 -2.22
C VAL A 362 22.11 -4.68 -1.39
N ASP A 363 22.06 -5.41 -0.27
CA ASP A 363 23.25 -5.72 0.52
C ASP A 363 24.31 -6.49 -0.30
N ARG A 364 23.90 -7.42 -1.16
CA ARG A 364 24.81 -8.12 -2.10
C ARG A 364 25.43 -7.16 -3.11
N GLU A 365 24.63 -6.27 -3.69
CA GLU A 365 25.11 -5.28 -4.67
C GLU A 365 26.06 -4.25 -4.04
N VAL A 366 25.83 -3.87 -2.78
CA VAL A 366 26.74 -3.03 -1.99
C VAL A 366 28.04 -3.77 -1.71
N ALA A 367 27.97 -5.03 -1.27
CA ALA A 367 29.16 -5.85 -1.03
C ALA A 367 30.00 -6.07 -2.32
N ALA A 368 29.34 -6.08 -3.48
CA ALA A 368 29.99 -6.14 -4.78
C ALA A 368 30.50 -4.79 -5.30
N GLY A 369 30.32 -3.70 -4.54
CA GLY A 369 30.76 -2.35 -4.93
C GLY A 369 29.97 -1.73 -6.08
N ARG A 370 28.77 -2.25 -6.39
CA ARG A 370 27.91 -1.74 -7.47
C ARG A 370 26.88 -0.72 -6.98
N ILE A 371 26.58 -0.71 -5.67
CA ILE A 371 25.73 0.29 -5.02
C ILE A 371 26.49 0.94 -3.86
N ASP A 372 26.56 2.26 -3.87
CA ASP A 372 27.02 3.06 -2.72
C ASP A 372 25.83 3.48 -1.86
N ARG A 373 25.95 3.42 -0.53
CA ARG A 373 24.91 3.88 0.40
C ARG A 373 25.32 5.19 1.07
N LEU A 374 24.45 6.20 0.99
CA LEU A 374 24.65 7.44 1.73
C LEU A 374 24.34 7.26 3.22
N PRO A 375 25.17 7.81 4.12
CA PRO A 375 24.89 7.86 5.55
C PRO A 375 23.53 8.50 5.90
N ALA A 376 22.90 8.00 6.97
CA ALA A 376 21.68 8.61 7.49
C ALA A 376 21.93 10.05 7.99
N GLY A 377 20.94 10.93 7.81
CA GLY A 377 21.03 12.34 8.23
C GLY A 377 21.70 13.26 7.21
N LEU A 378 21.80 12.83 5.96
CA LEU A 378 22.18 13.68 4.83
C LEU A 378 20.93 14.25 4.14
N ALA A 379 20.99 15.52 3.73
CA ALA A 379 20.00 16.19 2.91
C ALA A 379 20.48 16.21 1.45
N ILE A 380 19.56 15.98 0.52
CA ILE A 380 19.82 16.07 -0.92
C ILE A 380 19.36 17.45 -1.39
N VAL A 381 20.25 18.24 -1.97
CA VAL A 381 19.98 19.60 -2.43
C VAL A 381 20.42 19.71 -3.88
N ALA A 382 19.60 20.30 -4.77
CA ALA A 382 20.09 20.63 -6.10
C ALA A 382 21.13 21.75 -6.02
N ASP A 383 22.25 21.56 -6.71
CA ASP A 383 23.33 22.53 -6.81
C ASP A 383 22.81 23.81 -7.46
N ARG A 384 22.97 24.93 -6.75
CA ARG A 384 22.50 26.26 -7.20
C ARG A 384 23.33 26.83 -8.35
N ARG A 385 24.54 26.31 -8.58
CA ARG A 385 25.48 26.73 -9.63
C ARG A 385 25.43 25.83 -10.86
N ALA A 386 24.97 24.59 -10.69
CA ALA A 386 24.73 23.64 -11.77
C ALA A 386 23.43 22.87 -11.48
N PRO A 387 22.25 23.38 -11.89
CA PRO A 387 20.95 22.80 -11.49
C PRO A 387 20.81 21.31 -11.78
N ALA A 388 21.52 20.77 -12.77
CA ALA A 388 21.58 19.34 -13.09
C ALA A 388 22.47 18.47 -12.15
N ARG A 389 22.88 18.96 -10.98
CA ARG A 389 23.69 18.22 -10.01
C ARG A 389 23.03 18.24 -8.64
N PHE A 390 23.10 17.12 -7.92
CA PHE A 390 22.62 17.03 -6.55
C PHE A 390 23.82 16.94 -5.60
N GLU A 391 23.82 17.81 -4.60
CA GLU A 391 24.76 17.80 -3.49
C GLU A 391 24.13 17.13 -2.27
N VAL A 392 25.00 16.54 -1.46
CA VAL A 392 24.61 15.80 -0.26
C VAL A 392 25.22 16.50 0.94
N GLU A 393 24.39 17.14 1.77
CA GLU A 393 24.82 17.92 2.94
C GLU A 393 24.48 17.22 4.27
N ARG A 394 25.36 17.29 5.27
CA ARG A 394 25.07 16.79 6.63
C ARG A 394 24.01 17.65 7.30
N MET A 395 22.91 17.05 7.79
CA MET A 395 21.89 17.74 8.58
C MET A 395 22.45 18.14 9.95
N GLY A 396 23.10 19.31 10.01
CA GLY A 396 23.53 19.91 11.27
C GLY A 396 22.33 20.47 12.05
N ARG A 397 22.09 19.94 13.25
CA ARG A 397 21.31 20.63 14.30
C ARG A 397 22.03 21.92 14.68
N ARG A 398 21.25 23.01 14.79
CA ARG A 398 21.56 24.40 15.20
C ARG A 398 22.00 25.41 14.12
N ARG A 399 21.34 26.57 14.22
CA ARG A 399 21.67 27.86 13.61
C ARG A 399 22.89 28.45 14.31
N ASP A 400 23.85 28.96 13.54
CA ASP A 400 24.70 30.07 13.96
C ASP A 400 24.80 31.11 12.81
N ALA A 401 25.17 32.33 13.18
CA ALA A 401 24.92 33.55 12.42
C ALA A 401 25.91 33.82 11.26
N ARG A 402 26.71 32.83 10.80
CA ARG A 402 27.80 33.08 9.84
C ARG A 402 27.90 32.11 8.66
N GLY A 403 26.81 31.41 8.32
CA GLY A 403 26.42 31.17 6.93
C GLY A 403 27.46 30.60 5.94
N VAL A 404 28.32 29.65 6.32
CA VAL A 404 29.04 28.77 5.37
C VAL A 404 29.14 27.37 5.97
N ARG A 405 28.62 26.34 5.29
CA ARG A 405 28.77 24.93 5.68
C ARG A 405 29.71 24.22 4.71
N ALA A 406 30.69 23.51 5.28
CA ALA A 406 31.65 22.69 4.54
C ALA A 406 31.00 21.38 4.07
N VAL A 407 31.21 21.07 2.80
CA VAL A 407 30.92 19.76 2.18
C VAL A 407 31.94 18.75 2.69
N ASP A 408 31.52 17.55 3.09
CA ASP A 408 32.43 16.47 3.48
C ASP A 408 33.12 15.92 2.21
N PRO A 409 34.46 16.05 2.08
CA PRO A 409 35.18 15.65 0.88
C PRO A 409 35.24 14.12 0.68
N SER A 410 34.82 13.31 1.66
CA SER A 410 34.70 11.86 1.52
C SER A 410 33.43 11.40 0.80
N VAL A 411 32.44 12.28 0.67
CA VAL A 411 31.21 12.04 -0.09
C VAL A 411 31.43 12.64 -1.47
N ARG A 412 31.59 11.79 -2.49
CA ARG A 412 31.67 12.29 -3.86
C ARG A 412 30.36 13.03 -4.16
N PRO A 413 30.41 14.28 -4.67
CA PRO A 413 29.22 14.91 -5.20
C PRO A 413 28.62 13.95 -6.23
N ALA A 414 27.30 13.80 -6.23
CA ALA A 414 26.61 13.10 -7.30
C ALA A 414 26.63 14.05 -8.53
N ALA A 415 27.82 14.20 -9.10
CA ALA A 415 28.09 15.03 -10.26
C ALA A 415 27.55 14.31 -11.49
N GLY A 416 26.46 14.83 -12.08
CA GLY A 416 25.86 14.23 -13.27
C GLY A 416 24.84 13.13 -12.96
N VAL A 417 24.00 13.31 -11.94
CA VAL A 417 22.84 12.43 -11.70
C VAL A 417 21.86 12.60 -12.86
N GLU A 418 21.90 11.66 -13.78
CA GLU A 418 21.00 11.58 -14.93
C GLU A 418 19.71 10.80 -14.61
N TRP A 419 19.64 10.22 -13.40
CA TRP A 419 18.41 9.61 -12.86
C TRP A 419 18.30 9.78 -11.34
N LEU A 420 17.27 10.49 -10.89
CA LEU A 420 16.84 10.56 -9.49
C LEU A 420 15.54 9.78 -9.30
N GLY A 421 15.60 8.57 -8.75
CA GLY A 421 14.43 7.73 -8.48
C GLY A 421 13.78 8.02 -7.15
N ILE A 422 12.53 8.49 -7.13
CA ILE A 422 11.77 8.68 -5.88
C ILE A 422 10.91 7.43 -5.63
N GLY A 423 11.20 6.68 -4.56
CA GLY A 423 10.49 5.43 -4.21
C GLY A 423 9.88 5.39 -2.82
#